data_AF-J0WLB1-F1
#
_entry.id   AF-J0WLB1-F1
#
_cell.length_a   1.000
_cell.length_b   1.000
_cell.length_c   1.000
_cell.angle_alpha   90.00
_cell.angle_beta   90.00
_cell.angle_gamma   90.00
#
_symmetry.space_group_name_H-M   'P 1'
#
loop_
_entity.id
_entity.type
_entity.pdbx_description
1 polymer ?
#
loop_
_entity_poly.entity_id
_entity_poly.type
_entity_poly.pdbx_seq_one_letter_code
_entity_poly.pdbx_strand_id
1 'polypeptide(L)'
;MGMKRLGFGGTPAAAATPNSARTAKEDEEASTYARQKFGSQKAISSDMYFERNSYSPALQAEAKERLTNFQGATSISSNQYFGREEPEDNDAMGANGESWETTARDVVQRVMSNPDVQNAADSIRAGAMKLSEYLAQMGER
;
A
#
# COMPACT_ATOMS: atom_id res chain seq x y z
N MET A 1 9.49 21.14 -48.11
CA MET A 1 9.24 19.82 -47.49
C MET A 1 9.55 19.93 -46.01
N GLY A 2 8.54 19.95 -45.13
CA GLY A 2 8.73 20.05 -43.69
C GLY A 2 8.15 18.82 -42.99
N MET A 3 9.01 18.03 -42.34
CA MET A 3 8.61 16.82 -41.61
C MET A 3 7.81 17.19 -40.35
N LYS A 4 6.56 16.71 -40.27
CA LYS A 4 5.72 16.83 -39.07
C LYS A 4 6.13 15.76 -38.06
N ARG A 5 6.60 16.24 -36.90
CA ARG A 5 7.08 15.46 -35.76
C ARG A 5 5.87 14.80 -35.11
N LEU A 6 5.77 13.48 -35.19
CA LEU A 6 4.81 12.71 -34.41
C LEU A 6 5.49 12.34 -33.08
N GLY A 7 5.06 12.99 -32.00
CA GLY A 7 5.52 12.69 -30.65
C GLY A 7 5.02 11.33 -30.17
N PHE A 8 5.88 10.63 -29.46
CA PHE A 8 5.61 9.37 -28.78
C PHE A 8 4.45 9.55 -27.78
N GLY A 9 3.36 8.80 -27.97
CA GLY A 9 2.20 8.76 -27.06
C GLY A 9 0.81 9.02 -27.67
N GLY A 10 0.71 9.30 -28.99
CA GLY A 10 -0.60 9.47 -29.65
C GLY A 10 -1.16 8.14 -30.16
N THR A 11 -2.24 7.64 -29.55
CA THR A 11 -3.07 6.59 -30.16
C THR A 11 -3.80 7.17 -31.39
N PRO A 12 -3.99 6.40 -32.48
CA PRO A 12 -4.74 6.89 -33.62
C PRO A 12 -6.20 7.09 -33.22
N ALA A 13 -6.65 8.35 -33.22
CA ALA A 13 -8.06 8.70 -33.19
C ALA A 13 -8.70 8.18 -34.48
N ALA A 14 -9.43 7.07 -34.38
CA ALA A 14 -10.32 6.61 -35.44
C ALA A 14 -11.39 7.67 -35.69
N ALA A 15 -11.63 7.95 -36.97
CA ALA A 15 -12.49 9.00 -37.48
C ALA A 15 -13.88 9.01 -36.81
N ALA A 16 -14.29 10.19 -36.36
CA ALA A 16 -15.63 10.47 -35.87
C ALA A 16 -16.67 10.40 -37.00
N THR A 17 -17.68 9.55 -36.83
CA THR A 17 -18.98 9.64 -37.51
C THR A 17 -19.92 10.51 -36.66
N PRO A 18 -20.49 11.62 -37.16
CA PRO A 18 -21.44 12.41 -36.40
C PRO A 18 -22.84 11.84 -36.60
N ASN A 19 -23.33 10.98 -35.70
CA ASN A 19 -24.74 10.60 -35.69
C ASN A 19 -25.29 10.19 -34.32
N SER A 20 -25.75 11.17 -33.55
CA SER A 20 -27.03 11.13 -32.79
C SER A 20 -27.03 12.22 -31.72
N ALA A 21 -27.64 13.36 -32.04
CA ALA A 21 -27.96 14.40 -31.08
C ALA A 21 -29.13 13.99 -30.15
N ARG A 22 -28.97 12.91 -29.37
CA ARG A 22 -29.96 12.48 -28.36
C ARG A 22 -29.40 11.95 -27.03
N THR A 23 -28.13 12.20 -26.69
CA THR A 23 -27.56 11.75 -25.40
C THR A 23 -26.80 12.82 -24.60
N ALA A 24 -26.71 14.06 -25.10
CA ALA A 24 -25.91 15.10 -24.42
C ALA A 24 -26.47 15.55 -23.05
N LYS A 25 -27.78 15.39 -22.80
CA LYS A 25 -28.39 15.88 -21.55
C LYS A 25 -28.18 14.96 -20.34
N GLU A 26 -28.04 13.65 -20.54
CA GLU A 26 -27.84 12.70 -19.43
C GLU A 26 -26.35 12.62 -19.03
N ASP A 27 -25.44 12.74 -19.98
CA ASP A 27 -23.99 12.81 -19.70
C ASP A 27 -23.58 14.11 -18.98
N GLU A 28 -24.22 15.25 -19.30
CA GLU A 28 -23.99 16.52 -18.59
C GLU A 28 -24.44 16.43 -17.13
N GLU A 29 -25.63 15.90 -16.85
CA GLU A 29 -26.13 15.66 -15.49
C GLU A 29 -25.21 14.72 -14.70
N ALA A 30 -24.78 13.59 -15.29
CA ALA A 30 -23.83 12.66 -14.66
C ALA A 30 -22.46 13.32 -14.39
N SER A 31 -21.95 14.12 -15.33
CA SER A 31 -20.67 14.82 -15.17
C SER A 31 -20.73 15.90 -14.06
N THR A 32 -21.91 16.50 -13.85
CA THR A 32 -22.09 17.56 -12.86
C THR A 32 -22.52 17.02 -11.49
N TYR A 33 -23.14 15.83 -11.44
CA TYR A 33 -23.61 15.18 -10.22
C TYR A 33 -22.49 15.02 -9.18
N ALA A 34 -21.33 14.45 -9.56
CA ALA A 34 -20.19 14.32 -8.65
C ALA A 34 -19.75 15.67 -8.09
N ARG A 35 -19.70 16.69 -8.95
CA ARG A 35 -19.20 18.01 -8.61
C ARG A 35 -20.17 18.76 -7.69
N GLN A 36 -21.48 18.60 -7.89
CA GLN A 36 -22.51 19.20 -7.05
C GLN A 36 -22.64 18.50 -5.69
N LYS A 37 -22.56 17.17 -5.64
CA LYS A 37 -22.75 16.38 -4.40
C LYS A 37 -21.49 16.24 -3.56
N PHE A 38 -20.34 16.10 -4.19
CA PHE A 38 -19.09 15.75 -3.53
C PHE A 38 -17.96 16.75 -3.77
N GLY A 39 -18.26 17.95 -4.31
CA GLY A 39 -17.24 18.96 -4.59
C GLY A 39 -16.46 19.45 -3.36
N SER A 40 -17.00 19.27 -2.14
CA SER A 40 -16.31 19.56 -0.89
C SER A 40 -15.43 18.41 -0.39
N GLN A 41 -15.58 17.21 -0.96
CA GLN A 41 -14.82 16.03 -0.57
C GLN A 41 -13.57 15.89 -1.43
N LYS A 42 -12.42 15.61 -0.79
CA LYS A 42 -11.14 15.44 -1.48
C LYS A 42 -11.06 14.15 -2.30
N ALA A 43 -11.85 13.14 -1.91
CA ALA A 43 -11.97 11.86 -2.60
C ALA A 43 -13.37 11.30 -2.37
N ILE A 44 -13.86 10.50 -3.32
CA ILE A 44 -15.09 9.72 -3.22
C ILE A 44 -14.83 8.30 -3.69
N SER A 45 -15.51 7.32 -3.09
CA SER A 45 -15.46 5.95 -3.58
C SER A 45 -16.47 5.74 -4.73
N SER A 46 -16.20 4.75 -5.58
CA SER A 46 -17.15 4.32 -6.62
C SER A 46 -18.49 3.94 -6.02
N ASP A 47 -18.50 3.32 -4.84
CA ASP A 47 -19.71 2.91 -4.15
C ASP A 47 -20.54 4.09 -3.66
N MET A 48 -19.90 5.20 -3.26
CA MET A 48 -20.58 6.45 -2.92
C MET A 48 -21.18 7.14 -4.15
N TYR A 49 -20.48 7.09 -5.29
CA TYR A 49 -20.94 7.73 -6.52
C TYR A 49 -22.09 6.98 -7.18
N PHE A 50 -22.04 5.64 -7.17
CA PHE A 50 -23.06 4.79 -7.80
C PHE A 50 -24.11 4.25 -6.83
N GLU A 51 -24.04 4.63 -5.54
CA GLU A 51 -24.94 4.17 -4.47
C GLU A 51 -25.12 2.63 -4.46
N ARG A 52 -24.05 1.88 -4.79
CA ARG A 52 -24.10 0.41 -4.86
C ARG A 52 -24.03 -0.21 -3.46
N ASN A 53 -24.56 -1.44 -3.37
CA ASN A 53 -24.87 -2.32 -2.22
C ASN A 53 -23.87 -2.43 -1.04
N SER A 54 -22.76 -1.69 -1.06
CA SER A 54 -21.73 -1.62 -0.02
C SER A 54 -21.70 -0.28 0.73
N TYR A 55 -22.49 0.73 0.32
CA TYR A 55 -22.53 2.02 1.02
C TYR A 55 -23.48 2.00 2.23
N SER A 56 -22.91 1.87 3.42
CA SER A 56 -23.60 2.16 4.68
C SER A 56 -23.07 3.47 5.27
N PRO A 57 -23.90 4.52 5.40
CA PRO A 57 -23.47 5.79 6.00
C PRO A 57 -23.04 5.63 7.47
N ALA A 58 -23.53 4.60 8.16
CA ALA A 58 -23.12 4.29 9.53
C ALA A 58 -21.64 3.84 9.61
N LEU A 59 -21.20 2.96 8.70
CA LEU A 59 -19.80 2.49 8.67
C LEU A 59 -18.82 3.61 8.29
N GLN A 60 -19.26 4.53 7.42
CA GLN A 60 -18.45 5.70 7.05
C GLN A 60 -18.34 6.70 8.19
N ALA A 61 -19.43 6.94 8.93
CA ALA A 61 -19.40 7.78 10.12
C ALA A 61 -18.47 7.19 11.19
N GLU A 62 -18.54 5.89 11.43
CA GLU A 62 -17.68 5.17 12.37
C GLU A 62 -16.20 5.21 11.95
N ALA A 63 -15.90 4.94 10.67
CA ALA A 63 -14.53 5.02 10.16
C ALA A 63 -13.98 6.45 10.26
N LYS A 64 -14.81 7.46 9.96
CA LYS A 64 -14.44 8.86 10.10
C LYS A 64 -14.19 9.22 11.57
N GLU A 65 -15.07 8.80 12.48
CA GLU A 65 -14.91 9.01 13.92
C GLU A 65 -13.59 8.43 14.42
N ARG A 66 -13.28 7.19 14.04
CA ARG A 66 -11.98 6.55 14.32
C ARG A 66 -10.80 7.35 13.78
N LEU A 67 -10.86 7.84 12.54
CA LEU A 67 -9.79 8.65 11.95
C LEU A 67 -9.61 10.01 12.65
N THR A 68 -10.68 10.60 13.20
CA THR A 68 -10.57 11.83 14.00
C THR A 68 -9.68 11.66 15.23
N ASN A 69 -9.66 10.47 15.84
CA ASN A 69 -8.79 10.19 16.98
C ASN A 69 -7.30 10.20 16.62
N PHE A 70 -6.96 10.10 15.32
CA PHE A 70 -5.60 10.16 14.81
C PHE A 70 -5.30 11.50 14.11
N GLN A 71 -6.14 12.52 14.31
CA GLN A 71 -5.98 13.83 13.69
C GLN A 71 -4.76 14.55 14.30
N GLY A 72 -3.61 14.42 13.63
CA GLY A 72 -2.32 14.93 14.10
C GLY A 72 -1.17 13.92 13.94
N ALA A 73 -1.49 12.63 13.78
CA ALA A 73 -0.51 11.63 13.40
C ALA A 73 -0.13 11.79 11.91
N THR A 74 1.16 11.92 11.61
CA THR A 74 1.66 11.93 10.22
C THR A 74 1.56 10.55 9.57
N SER A 75 1.51 9.49 10.39
CA SER A 75 1.42 8.09 9.98
C SER A 75 0.61 7.33 11.02
N ILE A 76 -0.29 6.46 10.57
CA ILE A 76 -1.09 5.56 11.43
C ILE A 76 -0.74 4.14 11.02
N SER A 77 -0.39 3.28 11.97
CA SER A 77 -0.12 1.87 11.65
C SER A 77 -1.44 1.11 11.47
N SER A 78 -1.42 0.09 10.61
CA SER A 78 -2.58 -0.81 10.43
C SER A 78 -2.96 -1.47 11.77
N ASN A 79 -1.97 -1.80 12.60
CA ASN A 79 -2.19 -2.38 13.93
C ASN A 79 -2.94 -1.41 14.85
N GLN A 80 -2.57 -0.13 14.87
CA GLN A 80 -3.27 0.92 15.64
C GLN A 80 -4.71 1.13 15.14
N TYR A 81 -4.95 1.08 13.83
CA TYR A 81 -6.29 1.26 13.28
C TYR A 81 -7.21 0.05 13.50
N PHE A 82 -6.67 -1.17 13.42
CA PHE A 82 -7.45 -2.41 13.53
C PHE A 82 -7.41 -3.08 14.92
N GLY A 83 -6.67 -2.52 15.88
CA GLY A 83 -6.56 -3.05 17.25
C GLY A 83 -5.99 -4.48 17.30
N ARG A 84 -5.07 -4.82 16.38
CA ARG A 84 -4.39 -6.11 16.40
C ARG A 84 -3.24 -6.04 17.39
N GLU A 85 -3.14 -7.04 18.26
CA GLU A 85 -2.01 -7.22 19.16
C GLU A 85 -0.72 -7.17 18.34
N GLU A 86 0.12 -6.19 18.66
CA GLU A 86 1.47 -6.13 18.13
C GLU A 86 2.26 -7.29 18.77
N PRO A 87 3.06 -8.06 18.03
CA PRO A 87 4.11 -8.83 18.67
C PRO A 87 5.00 -7.80 19.39
N GLU A 88 4.93 -7.82 20.72
CA GLU A 88 5.64 -6.94 21.65
C GLU A 88 7.16 -6.99 21.41
N ASP A 89 7.67 -6.20 20.47
CA ASP A 89 9.09 -6.00 20.29
C ASP A 89 9.37 -4.53 19.94
N ASN A 90 9.48 -3.71 21.00
CA ASN A 90 10.10 -2.37 21.07
C ASN A 90 9.20 -1.14 20.87
N ASP A 91 8.31 -0.90 21.82
CA ASP A 91 7.76 0.42 22.18
C ASP A 91 8.80 1.37 22.82
N ALA A 92 9.96 1.53 22.18
CA ALA A 92 11.04 2.38 22.68
C ALA A 92 11.83 3.10 21.59
N MET A 93 11.17 3.72 20.60
CA MET A 93 11.75 4.91 19.97
C MET A 93 10.68 5.70 19.22
N GLY A 94 10.19 6.76 19.85
CA GLY A 94 9.25 7.70 19.23
C GLY A 94 9.84 8.42 18.03
N ALA A 95 8.92 8.89 17.18
CA ALA A 95 9.04 10.07 16.33
C ALA A 95 10.39 10.28 15.63
N ASN A 96 10.49 9.89 14.36
CA ASN A 96 10.98 10.70 13.24
C ASN A 96 11.31 9.78 12.05
N GLY A 97 11.03 10.24 10.84
CA GLY A 97 11.21 9.50 9.57
C GLY A 97 12.64 9.13 9.19
N GLU A 98 13.57 9.14 10.14
CA GLU A 98 14.96 8.67 10.02
C GLU A 98 15.14 7.25 10.62
N SER A 99 14.09 6.71 11.24
CA SER A 99 14.12 5.52 12.10
C SER A 99 14.47 4.20 11.37
N TRP A 100 14.33 4.06 10.05
CA TRP A 100 14.60 2.76 9.41
C TRP A 100 16.09 2.38 9.37
N GLU A 101 16.98 3.34 9.11
CA GLU A 101 18.42 3.04 9.06
C GLU A 101 18.99 2.88 10.47
N THR A 102 18.54 3.67 11.43
CA THR A 102 18.89 3.51 12.85
C THR A 102 18.30 2.22 13.43
N THR A 103 17.05 1.88 13.14
CA THR A 103 16.42 0.61 13.57
C THR A 103 17.10 -0.59 12.91
N ALA A 104 17.45 -0.51 11.62
CA ALA A 104 18.19 -1.58 10.95
C ALA A 104 19.58 -1.77 11.57
N ARG A 105 20.30 -0.68 11.87
CA ARG A 105 21.61 -0.74 12.53
C ARG A 105 21.50 -1.27 13.96
N ASP A 106 20.49 -0.86 14.73
CA ASP A 106 20.28 -1.36 16.10
C ASP A 106 19.91 -2.83 16.12
N VAL A 107 19.08 -3.30 15.18
CA VAL A 107 18.76 -4.72 15.04
C VAL A 107 20.02 -5.50 14.67
N VAL A 108 20.80 -5.03 13.71
CA VAL A 108 22.07 -5.68 13.33
C VAL A 108 23.06 -5.68 14.50
N GLN A 109 23.20 -4.56 15.22
CA GLN A 109 24.11 -4.45 16.36
C GLN A 109 23.66 -5.31 17.53
N ARG A 110 22.35 -5.44 17.78
CA ARG A 110 21.77 -6.32 18.81
C ARG A 110 21.91 -7.80 18.45
N VAL A 111 21.74 -8.13 17.17
CA VAL A 111 22.00 -9.48 16.64
C VAL A 111 23.49 -9.83 16.76
N MET A 112 24.40 -8.91 16.44
CA MET A 112 25.84 -9.18 16.54
C MET A 112 26.38 -9.21 17.98
N SER A 113 25.73 -8.48 18.91
CA SER A 113 26.13 -8.42 20.31
C SER A 113 25.52 -9.51 21.18
N ASN A 114 24.53 -10.25 20.68
CA ASN A 114 23.94 -11.35 21.43
C ASN A 114 24.81 -12.63 21.27
N PRO A 115 25.41 -13.16 22.36
CA PRO A 115 26.24 -14.37 22.32
C PRO A 115 25.48 -15.59 21.77
N ASP A 116 24.16 -15.60 21.85
CA ASP A 116 23.32 -16.66 21.29
C ASP A 116 23.34 -16.70 19.76
N VAL A 117 23.62 -15.57 19.11
CA VAL A 117 23.70 -15.50 17.64
C VAL A 117 25.00 -16.13 17.13
N GLN A 118 26.06 -16.13 17.94
CA GLN A 118 27.29 -16.89 17.62
C GLN A 118 27.02 -18.40 17.72
N ASN A 119 26.30 -18.84 18.77
CA ASN A 119 25.86 -20.23 18.90
C ASN A 119 24.91 -20.64 17.76
N ALA A 120 23.97 -19.76 17.38
CA ALA A 120 23.04 -19.99 16.28
C ALA A 120 23.80 -20.06 14.94
N ALA A 121 24.73 -19.14 14.68
CA ALA A 121 25.56 -19.15 13.48
C ALA A 121 26.41 -20.43 13.37
N ASP A 122 26.99 -20.90 14.48
CA ASP A 122 27.73 -22.15 14.52
C ASP A 122 26.81 -23.36 14.29
N SER A 123 25.58 -23.34 14.82
CA SER A 123 24.58 -24.39 14.57
C SER A 123 24.11 -24.42 13.11
N ILE A 124 23.96 -23.26 12.47
CA ILE A 124 23.60 -23.13 11.05
C ILE A 124 24.75 -23.61 10.17
N ARG A 125 25.99 -23.25 10.49
CA ARG A 125 27.18 -23.75 9.78
C ARG A 125 27.30 -25.27 9.92
N ALA A 126 27.10 -25.81 11.12
CA ALA A 126 27.11 -27.25 11.36
C ALA A 126 25.96 -27.98 10.64
N GLY A 127 24.77 -27.36 10.60
CA GLY A 127 23.61 -27.86 9.86
C GLY A 127 23.83 -27.84 8.34
N ALA A 128 24.43 -26.78 7.81
CA ALA A 128 24.77 -26.66 6.40
C ALA A 128 25.83 -27.68 5.97
N MET A 129 26.87 -27.90 6.78
CA MET A 129 27.88 -28.95 6.52
C MET A 129 27.24 -30.34 6.52
N LYS A 130 26.37 -30.64 7.49
CA LYS A 130 25.61 -31.90 7.52
C LYS A 130 24.67 -32.05 6.33
N LEU A 131 24.02 -30.98 5.91
CA LEU A 131 23.15 -30.99 4.73
C LEU A 131 23.97 -31.18 3.46
N SER A 132 25.15 -30.56 3.33
CA SER A 132 26.04 -30.78 2.18
C SER A 132 26.60 -32.20 2.17
N GLU A 133 26.95 -32.76 3.34
CA GLU A 133 27.38 -34.16 3.46
C GLU A 133 26.25 -35.11 3.07
N TYR A 134 25.01 -34.81 3.51
CA TYR A 134 23.83 -35.60 3.18
C TYR A 134 23.48 -35.52 1.69
N LEU A 135 23.55 -34.33 1.09
CA LEU A 135 23.35 -34.15 -0.34
C LEU A 135 24.44 -34.86 -1.16
N ALA A 136 25.70 -34.79 -0.72
CA ALA A 136 26.80 -35.50 -1.36
C ALA A 136 26.60 -37.02 -1.26
N GLN A 137 26.25 -37.52 -0.07
CA GLN A 137 25.98 -38.94 0.18
C GLN A 137 24.79 -39.48 -0.62
N MET A 138 23.79 -38.64 -0.92
CA MET A 138 22.62 -39.02 -1.70
C MET A 138 22.85 -38.85 -3.21
N GLY A 139 23.71 -37.91 -3.62
CA GLY A 139 24.13 -37.72 -5.02
C GLY A 139 25.17 -38.74 -5.52
N GLU A 140 25.79 -39.50 -4.63
CA GLU A 140 26.76 -40.56 -4.94
C GLU A 140 26.14 -41.96 -5.05
N ARG A 141 24.80 -42.05 -5.11
CA ARG A 141 24.04 -43.29 -5.34
C ARG A 141 23.33 -43.30 -6.69
#